data_AF-A0A3N5RB88-F1
#
_entry.id   AF-A0A3N5RB88-F1
#
_cell.length_a   1.000
_cell.length_b   1.000
_cell.length_c   1.000
_cell.angle_alpha   90.00
_cell.angle_beta   90.00
_cell.angle_gamma   90.00
#
_symmetry.space_group_name_H-M   'P 1'
#
loop_
_entity.id
_entity.type
_entity.pdbx_description
1 polymer ?
#
loop_
_entity_poly.entity_id
_entity_poly.type
_entity_poly.pdbx_seq_one_letter_code
_entity_poly.pdbx_strand_id
1 'polypeptide(L)'
;MKNTYEEAVLKVVMWWSDKAFRTPMNQDNGADSDTGFMTFMLMNILSDKAQEKVTEEQIRKFEDKLTELLMKASCKWERDLDVDYHPCSTLVEAAIFAGIDCSCFPCKSWTQIREDNRVFAKYKYGGDSVEL
;
A
#
# COMPACT_ATOMS: atom_id res chain seq x y z
N MET A 1 8.33 20.66 -11.34
CA MET A 1 8.89 21.16 -10.07
C MET A 1 9.28 19.93 -9.27
N LYS A 2 10.46 19.85 -8.66
CA LYS A 2 10.85 18.67 -7.86
C LYS A 2 10.10 18.73 -6.52
N ASN A 3 9.59 17.58 -6.05
CA ASN A 3 8.93 17.50 -4.74
C ASN A 3 9.96 17.76 -3.62
N THR A 4 9.51 18.35 -2.53
CA THR A 4 10.15 18.20 -1.21
C THR A 4 10.03 16.75 -0.73
N TYR A 5 10.78 16.38 0.31
CA TYR A 5 10.67 15.02 0.84
C TYR A 5 9.31 14.81 1.52
N GLU A 6 8.82 15.83 2.23
CA GLU A 6 7.51 15.86 2.86
C GLU A 6 6.38 15.66 1.84
N GLU A 7 6.44 16.36 0.70
CA GLU A 7 5.47 16.15 -0.41
C GLU A 7 5.56 14.73 -0.97
N ALA A 8 6.77 14.18 -1.12
CA ALA A 8 6.96 12.82 -1.60
C ALA A 8 6.37 11.78 -0.63
N VAL A 9 6.59 11.95 0.67
CA VAL A 9 6.00 11.11 1.74
C VAL A 9 4.48 11.19 1.69
N LEU A 10 3.92 12.40 1.60
CA LEU A 10 2.46 12.58 1.51
C LEU A 10 1.88 11.84 0.31
N LYS A 11 2.51 11.91 -0.87
CA LYS A 11 2.06 11.17 -2.06
C LYS A 11 2.03 9.66 -1.82
N VAL A 12 3.08 9.09 -1.21
CA VAL A 12 3.14 7.66 -0.90
C VAL A 12 2.06 7.26 0.11
N VAL A 13 1.91 8.02 1.18
CA VAL A 13 0.90 7.76 2.23
C VAL A 13 -0.50 7.78 1.64
N MET A 14 -0.83 8.83 0.87
CA MET A 14 -2.15 8.96 0.25
C MET A 14 -2.38 7.88 -0.80
N TRP A 15 -1.35 7.45 -1.53
CA TRP A 15 -1.48 6.35 -2.49
C TRP A 15 -1.84 5.03 -1.80
N TRP A 16 -1.13 4.66 -0.73
CA TRP A 16 -1.45 3.46 0.04
C TRP A 16 -2.81 3.53 0.70
N SER A 17 -3.13 4.70 1.26
CA SER A 17 -4.42 4.93 1.91
C SER A 17 -5.60 4.87 0.93
N ASP A 18 -5.41 5.39 -0.29
CA ASP A 18 -6.40 5.28 -1.38
C ASP A 18 -6.60 3.81 -1.79
N LYS A 19 -5.50 3.13 -2.14
CA LYS A 19 -5.54 1.77 -2.68
C LYS A 19 -5.99 0.73 -1.67
N ALA A 20 -5.67 0.93 -0.39
CA ALA A 20 -6.04 -0.01 0.66
C ALA A 20 -7.46 0.20 1.19
N PHE A 21 -7.98 1.44 1.21
CA PHE A 21 -9.20 1.75 1.97
C PHE A 21 -10.30 2.51 1.21
N ARG A 22 -9.98 3.20 0.10
CA ARG A 22 -10.94 4.10 -0.57
C ARG A 22 -11.34 3.65 -1.97
N THR A 23 -10.52 2.81 -2.59
CA THR A 23 -10.89 2.14 -3.84
C THR A 23 -11.28 0.69 -3.57
N PRO A 24 -12.24 0.12 -4.33
CA PRO A 24 -12.58 -1.29 -4.24
C PRO A 24 -11.33 -2.17 -4.33
N MET A 25 -11.27 -3.22 -3.51
CA MET A 25 -10.12 -4.10 -3.47
C MET A 25 -9.89 -4.79 -4.81
N ASN A 26 -8.62 -5.01 -5.14
CA ASN A 26 -8.23 -5.87 -6.24
C ASN A 26 -6.92 -6.61 -5.92
N GLN A 27 -7.05 -7.74 -5.23
CA GLN A 27 -6.01 -8.75 -5.13
C GLN A 27 -5.82 -9.37 -6.52
N ASP A 28 -4.69 -9.06 -7.17
CA ASP A 28 -4.36 -9.53 -8.51
C ASP A 28 -2.85 -9.79 -8.62
N ASN A 29 -2.50 -11.07 -8.70
CA ASN A 29 -1.14 -11.53 -8.89
C ASN A 29 -0.85 -12.02 -10.32
N GLY A 30 -1.78 -11.84 -11.26
CA GLY A 30 -1.66 -12.35 -12.62
C GLY A 30 -1.85 -13.86 -12.77
N ALA A 31 -2.50 -14.53 -11.83
CA ALA A 31 -2.81 -15.94 -11.96
C ALA A 31 -3.75 -16.22 -13.15
N ASP A 32 -3.35 -17.16 -14.01
CA ASP A 32 -4.05 -17.58 -15.22
C ASP A 32 -4.60 -19.02 -15.13
N SER A 33 -4.26 -19.76 -14.07
CA SER A 33 -4.80 -21.08 -13.76
C SER A 33 -6.14 -21.00 -13.02
N ASP A 34 -7.01 -22.00 -13.20
CA ASP A 34 -8.30 -22.09 -12.50
C ASP A 34 -8.15 -22.03 -10.97
N THR A 35 -7.17 -22.76 -10.42
CA THR A 35 -6.86 -22.75 -8.98
C THR A 35 -6.43 -21.36 -8.52
N GLY A 36 -5.60 -20.68 -9.31
CA GLY A 36 -5.13 -19.33 -9.00
C GLY A 36 -6.27 -18.31 -9.05
N PHE A 37 -7.11 -18.36 -10.08
CA PHE A 37 -8.31 -17.52 -10.19
C PHE A 37 -9.21 -17.68 -8.95
N MET A 38 -9.54 -18.92 -8.56
CA MET A 38 -10.38 -19.18 -7.39
C MET A 38 -9.74 -18.70 -6.09
N THR A 39 -8.42 -18.82 -5.96
CA THR A 39 -7.67 -18.33 -4.79
C THR A 39 -7.79 -16.82 -4.67
N PHE A 40 -7.55 -16.07 -5.76
CA PHE A 40 -7.61 -14.62 -5.74
C PHE A 40 -9.03 -14.07 -5.63
N MET A 41 -10.03 -14.79 -6.17
CA MET A 41 -11.43 -14.48 -5.92
C MET A 41 -11.75 -14.57 -4.40
N LEU A 42 -11.30 -15.63 -3.73
CA LEU A 42 -11.50 -15.77 -2.27
C LEU A 42 -10.74 -14.69 -1.49
N MET A 43 -9.50 -14.38 -1.88
CA MET A 43 -8.73 -13.30 -1.25
C MET A 43 -9.40 -11.94 -1.39
N ASN A 44 -9.97 -11.61 -2.55
CA ASN A 44 -10.74 -10.38 -2.74
C ASN A 44 -11.94 -10.33 -1.79
N ILE A 45 -12.75 -11.40 -1.69
CA ILE A 45 -13.89 -11.46 -0.75
C ILE A 45 -13.46 -11.23 0.71
N LEU A 46 -12.34 -11.81 1.13
CA LEU A 46 -11.82 -11.62 2.49
C LEU A 46 -11.34 -10.20 2.72
N SER A 47 -10.62 -9.65 1.73
CA SER A 47 -10.05 -8.30 1.78
C SER A 47 -11.14 -7.23 1.73
N ASP A 48 -12.19 -7.40 0.92
CA ASP A 48 -13.37 -6.52 0.88
C ASP A 48 -14.06 -6.47 2.25
N LYS A 49 -14.29 -7.64 2.86
CA LYS A 49 -14.87 -7.73 4.22
C LYS A 49 -14.00 -7.11 5.30
N ALA A 50 -12.68 -7.11 5.10
CA ALA A 50 -11.76 -6.43 6.01
C ALA A 50 -11.84 -4.91 5.80
N GLN A 51 -11.83 -4.46 4.54
CA GLN A 51 -11.95 -3.06 4.13
C GLN A 51 -13.25 -2.42 4.64
N GLU A 52 -14.39 -3.12 4.53
CA GLU A 52 -15.71 -2.66 5.02
C GLU A 52 -15.73 -2.34 6.52
N LYS A 53 -14.83 -2.93 7.31
CA LYS A 53 -14.74 -2.71 8.77
C LYS A 53 -13.83 -1.55 9.14
N VAL A 54 -13.04 -1.03 8.20
CA VAL A 54 -12.09 0.04 8.46
C VAL A 54 -12.86 1.36 8.62
N THR A 55 -12.63 2.04 9.74
CA THR A 55 -13.22 3.33 10.04
C THR A 55 -12.31 4.48 9.60
N GLU A 56 -12.89 5.66 9.34
CA GLU A 56 -12.13 6.89 9.04
C GLU A 56 -11.09 7.24 10.11
N GLU A 57 -11.37 6.95 11.39
CA GLU A 57 -10.41 7.17 12.48
C GLU A 57 -9.18 6.25 12.34
N GLN A 58 -9.39 4.99 11.98
CA GLN A 58 -8.30 4.04 11.76
C GLN A 58 -7.47 4.43 10.53
N ILE A 59 -8.13 4.87 9.45
CA ILE A 59 -7.43 5.35 8.25
C ILE A 59 -6.51 6.53 8.60
N ARG A 60 -7.00 7.51 9.35
CA ARG A 60 -6.18 8.65 9.79
C ARG A 60 -5.00 8.21 10.66
N LYS A 61 -5.21 7.29 11.61
CA LYS A 61 -4.11 6.72 12.43
C LYS A 61 -3.07 6.02 11.57
N PHE A 62 -3.50 5.31 10.53
CA PHE A 62 -2.60 4.67 9.58
C PHE A 62 -1.80 5.71 8.79
N GLU A 63 -2.46 6.74 8.24
CA GLU A 63 -1.81 7.82 7.49
C GLU A 63 -0.77 8.56 8.33
N ASP A 64 -1.14 8.93 9.56
CA ASP A 64 -0.25 9.61 10.51
C ASP A 64 0.96 8.73 10.85
N LYS A 65 0.72 7.44 11.14
CA LYS A 65 1.80 6.52 11.51
C LYS A 65 2.73 6.22 10.34
N LEU A 66 2.19 6.00 9.14
CA LEU A 66 3.00 5.76 7.95
C LEU A 66 3.82 7.00 7.59
N THR A 67 3.24 8.20 7.74
CA THR A 67 3.96 9.47 7.60
C THR A 67 5.13 9.55 8.58
N GLU A 68 4.89 9.27 9.87
CA GLU A 68 5.93 9.27 10.91
C GLU A 68 7.10 8.32 10.56
N LEU A 69 6.78 7.10 10.11
CA LEU A 69 7.78 6.09 9.77
C LEU A 69 8.62 6.51 8.55
N LEU A 70 7.97 6.99 7.48
CA LEU A 70 8.66 7.45 6.29
C LEU A 70 9.49 8.72 6.54
N MET A 71 9.03 9.64 7.39
CA MET A 71 9.82 10.81 7.79
C MET A 71 11.09 10.45 8.55
N LYS A 72 11.11 9.29 9.23
CA LYS A 72 12.29 8.75 9.94
C LYS A 72 13.18 7.86 9.05
N ALA A 73 12.79 7.58 7.81
CA ALA A 73 13.54 6.70 6.92
C ALA A 73 14.91 7.28 6.55
N SER A 74 15.95 6.58 6.96
CA SER A 74 17.36 6.96 6.84
C SER A 74 18.01 6.47 5.55
N CYS A 75 17.46 5.44 4.91
CA CYS A 75 17.99 4.89 3.67
C CYS A 75 16.90 4.59 2.64
N LYS A 76 17.32 4.35 1.39
CA LYS A 76 16.39 4.11 0.26
C LYS A 76 15.47 2.91 0.46
N TRP A 77 15.93 1.86 1.17
CA TRP A 77 15.15 0.64 1.38
C TRP A 77 13.99 0.84 2.36
N GLU A 78 14.11 1.80 3.27
CA GLU A 78 13.05 2.17 4.22
C GLU A 78 11.98 3.07 3.55
N ARG A 79 12.25 3.55 2.33
CA ARG A 79 11.35 4.39 1.51
C ARG A 79 10.71 3.61 0.36
N ASP A 80 10.98 2.31 0.33
CA ASP A 80 10.45 1.35 -0.61
C ASP A 80 9.40 0.52 0.13
N LEU A 81 8.14 0.65 -0.28
CA LEU A 81 7.03 -0.06 0.34
C LEU A 81 6.43 -0.99 -0.70
N ASP A 82 6.31 -2.26 -0.34
CA ASP A 82 5.76 -3.27 -1.22
C ASP A 82 4.79 -4.19 -0.48
N VAL A 83 3.90 -4.76 -1.27
CA VAL A 83 3.14 -5.95 -0.91
C VAL A 83 3.38 -6.92 -2.04
N ASP A 84 4.23 -7.92 -1.85
CA ASP A 84 4.31 -9.02 -2.82
C ASP A 84 3.11 -9.96 -2.63
N TYR A 85 3.21 -10.89 -1.68
CA TYR A 85 2.08 -11.64 -1.12
C TYR A 85 1.75 -11.22 0.33
N HIS A 86 2.66 -10.49 0.98
CA HIS A 86 2.49 -9.92 2.31
C HIS A 86 3.06 -8.49 2.32
N PRO A 87 2.45 -7.56 3.07
CA PRO A 87 2.97 -6.20 3.21
C PRO A 87 4.34 -6.18 3.87
N CYS A 88 5.18 -5.24 3.46
CA CYS A 88 6.46 -4.97 4.10
C CYS A 88 6.28 -4.52 5.56
N SER A 89 7.35 -4.59 6.35
CA SER A 89 7.31 -4.32 7.80
C SER A 89 6.78 -2.93 8.14
N THR A 90 7.08 -1.92 7.33
CA THR A 90 6.62 -0.55 7.55
C THR A 90 5.09 -0.42 7.40
N LEU A 91 4.51 -1.08 6.39
CA LEU A 91 3.05 -1.12 6.21
C LEU A 91 2.38 -1.92 7.32
N VAL A 92 2.98 -3.06 7.72
CA VAL A 92 2.49 -3.87 8.85
C VAL A 92 2.49 -3.07 10.15
N GLU A 93 3.57 -2.34 10.45
CA GLU A 93 3.66 -1.54 11.66
C GLU A 93 2.59 -0.44 11.70
N ALA A 94 2.41 0.29 10.59
CA ALA A 94 1.37 1.31 10.49
C ALA A 94 -0.04 0.72 10.63
N ALA A 95 -0.30 -0.44 10.03
CA ALA A 95 -1.58 -1.11 10.11
C ALA A 95 -1.89 -1.63 11.51
N ILE A 96 -0.92 -2.29 12.17
CA ILE A 96 -1.07 -2.77 13.55
C ILE A 96 -1.34 -1.60 14.49
N PHE A 97 -0.59 -0.50 14.36
CA PHE A 97 -0.81 0.70 15.16
C PHE A 97 -2.22 1.28 14.98
N ALA A 98 -2.74 1.26 13.76
CA ALA A 98 -4.08 1.72 13.43
C ALA A 98 -5.19 0.70 13.77
N GLY A 99 -4.85 -0.53 14.16
CA GLY A 99 -5.80 -1.62 14.35
C GLY A 99 -6.47 -2.08 13.06
N ILE A 100 -5.76 -2.02 11.93
CA ILE A 100 -6.23 -2.42 10.59
C ILE A 100 -5.70 -3.81 10.24
N ASP A 101 -6.56 -4.63 9.64
CA ASP A 101 -6.19 -5.94 9.11
C ASP A 101 -5.30 -5.79 7.87
N CYS A 102 -4.16 -6.50 7.84
CA CYS A 102 -3.21 -6.43 6.74
C CYS A 102 -3.75 -7.01 5.41
N SER A 103 -4.87 -7.75 5.42
CA SER A 103 -5.56 -8.16 4.19
C SER A 103 -6.15 -6.99 3.40
N CYS A 104 -6.27 -5.80 3.99
CA CYS A 104 -6.66 -4.59 3.28
C CYS A 104 -5.61 -4.07 2.29
N PHE A 105 -4.40 -4.64 2.23
CA PHE A 105 -3.39 -4.19 1.28
C PHE A 105 -3.44 -4.99 -0.03
N PRO A 106 -3.45 -4.33 -1.20
CA PRO A 106 -3.47 -5.02 -2.49
C PRO A 106 -2.10 -5.65 -2.79
N CYS A 107 -2.09 -6.92 -3.21
CA CYS A 107 -0.87 -7.62 -3.57
C CYS A 107 -0.22 -7.08 -4.84
N LYS A 108 1.05 -7.47 -5.07
CA LYS A 108 1.91 -7.06 -6.19
C LYS A 108 1.94 -5.55 -6.42
N SER A 109 1.81 -4.79 -5.33
CA SER A 109 1.73 -3.33 -5.34
C SER A 109 2.95 -2.76 -4.64
N TRP A 110 3.41 -1.60 -5.12
CA TRP A 110 4.70 -1.05 -4.73
C TRP A 110 4.72 0.47 -4.86
N THR A 111 5.44 1.12 -3.95
CA THR A 111 5.78 2.54 -4.05
C THR A 111 7.24 2.77 -3.66
N GLN A 112 7.90 3.76 -4.27
CA GLN A 112 9.25 4.17 -3.89
C GLN A 112 9.40 5.68 -3.96
N ILE A 113 10.02 6.24 -2.92
CA ILE A 113 10.57 7.61 -2.95
C ILE A 113 12.04 7.52 -3.34
N ARG A 114 12.41 8.10 -4.48
CA ARG A 114 13.81 8.17 -4.94
C ARG A 114 14.60 9.26 -4.22
N GLU A 115 15.92 9.24 -4.36
CA GLU A 115 16.83 10.22 -3.76
C GLU A 115 16.54 11.67 -4.20
N ASP A 116 15.93 11.86 -5.37
CA ASP A 116 15.51 13.17 -5.89
C ASP A 116 14.05 13.52 -5.55
N ASN A 117 13.44 12.81 -4.60
CA ASN A 117 12.05 12.95 -4.14
C ASN A 117 10.99 12.67 -5.20
N ARG A 118 11.35 12.06 -6.34
CA ARG A 118 10.35 11.53 -7.28
C ARG A 118 9.73 10.28 -6.68
N VAL A 119 8.41 10.18 -6.82
CA VAL A 119 7.62 9.08 -6.27
C VAL A 119 7.14 8.21 -7.41
N PHE A 120 7.40 6.91 -7.32
CA PHE A 120 6.89 5.93 -8.27
C PHE A 120 5.94 5.00 -7.56
N ALA A 121 4.90 4.57 -8.27
CA ALA A 121 3.97 3.58 -7.80
C ALA A 121 3.65 2.57 -8.89
N LYS A 122 3.37 1.35 -8.47
CA LYS A 122 2.87 0.27 -9.29
C LYS A 122 1.72 -0.40 -8.56
N TYR A 123 0.62 -0.59 -9.26
CA TYR A 123 -0.55 -1.28 -8.73
C TYR A 123 -0.73 -2.60 -9.44
N LYS A 124 -0.77 -3.70 -8.67
CA LYS A 124 -1.01 -5.07 -9.11
C LYS A 124 0.01 -5.69 -10.07
N TYR A 125 -0.13 -7.00 -10.31
CA TYR A 125 0.69 -7.69 -11.29
C TYR A 125 0.52 -7.13 -12.70
N GLY A 126 1.62 -7.03 -13.44
CA GLY A 126 1.62 -6.48 -14.80
C GLY A 126 1.25 -5.00 -14.92
N GLY A 127 0.94 -4.30 -13.82
CA GLY A 127 0.67 -2.86 -13.84
C GLY A 127 1.91 -2.05 -14.20
N ASP A 128 1.70 -0.93 -14.90
CA ASP A 128 2.76 0.01 -15.24
C ASP A 128 3.30 0.71 -14.00
N SER A 129 4.59 0.98 -13.99
CA SER A 129 5.19 1.92 -13.03
C SER A 129 4.88 3.34 -13.48
N VAL A 130 4.16 4.09 -12.66
CA VAL A 130 3.81 5.48 -12.91
C VAL A 130 4.50 6.39 -11.91
N GLU A 131 4.80 7.62 -12.30
CA GLU A 131 5.26 8.68 -11.39
C GLU A 131 4.05 9.42 -10.81
N LEU A 132 4.03 9.62 -9.49
CA LEU A 132 2.98 10.34 -8.75
C LEU A 132 3.29 11.83 -8.60
#